data_AF-A0A944XJ19-F1
#
_entry.id   AF-A0A944XJ19-F1
#
_cell.length_a   1.000
_cell.length_b   1.000
_cell.length_c   1.000
_cell.angle_alpha   90.00
_cell.angle_beta   90.00
_cell.angle_gamma   90.00
#
_symmetry.space_group_name_H-M   'P 1'
#
loop_
_entity.id
_entity.type
_entity.pdbx_description
1 polymer ?
#
loop_
_entity_poly.entity_id
_entity_poly.type
_entity_poly.pdbx_seq_one_letter_code
_entity_poly.pdbx_strand_id
1 'polypeptide(L)'
;LAPGQSIVNETGDREVCLVMVTGTGTVETGGQTFENIGGRESVFDGTSPHAVYVPAGSSFTVTANSPLTLGVCNAPGTSNRPARLIAPQDMDRETRGEGTNVRHVCNILPDTAVADSLLVVEVITPGGNWSSYPPHRHDTDDLPKQSNLEETYYHRLNPSQGFAFQRVYTDDRSLDETMSVEDGDVVMVPKGYHPVGAPHGYDLYYLNVMAGPTREWQFHNDPDHEWIIDNPA
;
A
#
# COMPACT_ATOMS: atom_id res chain seq x y z
N LEU A 1 18.46 2.88 1.87
CA LEU A 1 19.47 3.68 2.62
C LEU A 1 20.42 2.73 3.34
N ALA A 2 21.72 2.99 3.28
CA ALA A 2 22.69 2.28 4.11
C ALA A 2 22.69 2.86 5.55
N PRO A 3 23.16 2.10 6.57
CA PRO A 3 23.24 2.59 7.94
C PRO A 3 24.00 3.92 8.03
N GLY A 4 23.46 4.87 8.80
CA GLY A 4 23.99 6.23 8.97
C GLY A 4 23.64 7.21 7.86
N GLN A 5 23.06 6.77 6.74
CA GLN A 5 22.55 7.69 5.72
C GLN A 5 21.20 8.28 6.13
N SER A 6 20.97 9.51 5.70
CA SER A 6 19.72 10.22 5.96
C SER A 6 19.11 10.77 4.69
N ILE A 7 17.78 10.86 4.68
CA ILE A 7 17.03 11.70 3.75
C ILE A 7 16.38 12.83 4.53
N VAL A 8 16.34 14.01 3.92
CA VAL A 8 15.67 15.20 4.46
C VAL A 8 14.75 15.72 3.38
N ASN A 9 13.50 16.02 3.73
CA ASN A 9 12.56 16.59 2.77
C ASN A 9 11.57 17.54 3.44
N GLU A 10 11.08 18.50 2.65
CA GLU A 10 9.95 19.36 3.03
C GLU A 10 8.67 18.80 2.41
N THR A 11 7.58 18.81 3.16
CA THR A 11 6.32 18.22 2.70
C THR A 11 5.49 19.20 1.85
N GLY A 12 5.77 20.51 1.92
CA GLY A 12 5.09 21.50 1.10
C GLY A 12 3.57 21.48 1.30
N ASP A 13 2.81 21.33 0.22
CA ASP A 13 1.35 21.19 0.22
C ASP A 13 0.88 19.72 0.29
N ARG A 14 1.78 18.79 0.66
CA ARG A 14 1.50 17.35 0.67
C ARG A 14 1.59 16.79 2.08
N GLU A 15 0.73 15.86 2.42
CA GLU A 15 0.95 14.96 3.56
C GLU A 15 1.79 13.75 3.14
N VAL A 16 2.47 13.13 4.10
CA VAL A 16 3.36 11.99 3.87
C VAL A 16 3.11 10.89 4.91
N CYS A 17 3.07 9.64 4.47
CA CYS A 17 3.17 8.47 5.32
C CYS A 17 4.51 7.77 5.03
N LEU A 18 5.42 7.82 6.00
CA LEU A 18 6.73 7.18 5.94
C LEU A 18 6.60 5.74 6.44
N VAL A 19 6.67 4.75 5.55
CA VAL A 19 6.54 3.33 5.90
C VAL A 19 7.92 2.70 6.00
N MET A 20 8.26 2.15 7.17
CA MET A 20 9.50 1.40 7.41
C MET A 20 9.36 0.00 6.78
N VAL A 21 9.50 -0.08 5.45
CA VAL A 21 9.25 -1.31 4.67
C VAL A 21 10.15 -2.46 5.12
N THR A 22 11.43 -2.21 5.32
CA THR A 22 12.36 -3.13 6.00
C THR A 22 13.45 -2.35 6.74
N GLY A 23 14.04 -2.95 7.76
CA GLY A 23 15.12 -2.35 8.55
C GLY A 23 14.61 -1.40 9.64
N THR A 24 15.55 -0.66 10.23
CA THR A 24 15.28 0.29 11.33
C THR A 24 15.82 1.67 11.01
N GLY A 25 15.20 2.69 11.60
CA GLY A 25 15.63 4.08 11.46
C GLY A 25 15.05 4.98 12.53
N THR A 26 15.56 6.20 12.56
CA THR A 26 15.05 7.29 13.40
C THR A 26 14.39 8.33 12.51
N VAL A 27 13.16 8.72 12.86
CA VAL A 27 12.39 9.74 12.13
C VAL A 27 12.23 10.97 13.00
N GLU A 28 12.61 12.14 12.46
CA GLU A 28 12.44 13.44 13.11
C GLU A 28 11.48 14.28 12.28
N THR A 29 10.40 14.77 12.89
CA THR A 29 9.40 15.61 12.20
C THR A 29 8.50 16.32 13.19
N GLY A 30 7.99 17.51 12.85
CA GLY A 30 7.00 18.22 13.69
C GLY A 30 7.48 18.48 15.13
N GLY A 31 8.80 18.62 15.33
CA GLY A 31 9.41 18.76 16.67
C GLY A 31 9.43 17.49 17.51
N GLN A 32 9.13 16.33 16.92
CA GLN A 32 9.16 15.02 17.56
C GLN A 32 10.27 14.14 16.96
N THR A 33 10.77 13.21 17.77
CA THR A 33 11.75 12.20 17.37
C THR A 33 11.21 10.82 17.70
N PHE A 34 11.15 9.95 16.70
CA PHE A 34 10.77 8.55 16.81
C PHE A 34 12.03 7.70 16.59
N GLU A 35 12.69 7.31 17.68
CA GLU A 35 13.97 6.61 17.63
C GLU A 35 13.79 5.11 17.36
N ASN A 36 14.66 4.57 16.50
CA ASN A 36 14.82 3.13 16.29
C ASN A 36 13.52 2.37 15.98
N ILE A 37 12.66 2.97 15.15
CA ILE A 37 11.43 2.36 14.67
C ILE A 37 11.69 1.47 13.45
N GLY A 38 10.77 0.55 13.17
CA GLY A 38 10.92 -0.48 12.13
C GLY A 38 11.18 -1.85 12.76
N GLY A 39 12.02 -2.67 12.13
CA GLY A 39 12.56 -3.88 12.75
C GLY A 39 12.41 -5.17 11.94
N ARG A 40 11.48 -5.23 10.99
CA ARG A 40 11.37 -6.41 10.10
C ARG A 40 12.50 -6.41 9.08
N GLU A 41 13.15 -7.56 8.91
CA GLU A 41 14.23 -7.73 7.92
C GLU A 41 13.63 -8.00 6.54
N SER A 42 12.48 -8.64 6.51
CA SER A 42 11.69 -8.94 5.32
C SER A 42 10.24 -8.50 5.48
N VAL A 43 9.61 -8.09 4.37
CA VAL A 43 8.15 -7.86 4.33
C VAL A 43 7.36 -9.16 4.56
N PHE A 44 8.01 -10.32 4.45
CA PHE A 44 7.43 -11.65 4.66
C PHE A 44 7.58 -12.17 6.10
N ASP A 45 8.13 -11.39 7.04
CA ASP A 45 8.34 -11.81 8.45
C ASP A 45 7.03 -11.93 9.26
N GLY A 46 5.87 -11.62 8.65
CA GLY A 46 4.57 -11.74 9.29
C GLY A 46 4.30 -10.69 10.38
N THR A 47 5.02 -9.57 10.37
CA THR A 47 4.85 -8.44 11.30
C THR A 47 4.43 -7.17 10.56
N SER A 48 3.52 -6.40 11.15
CA SER A 48 3.14 -5.09 10.62
C SER A 48 4.34 -4.13 10.65
N PRO A 49 4.45 -3.19 9.70
CA PRO A 49 5.52 -2.22 9.69
C PRO A 49 5.33 -1.19 10.81
N HIS A 50 6.36 -0.39 11.05
CA HIS A 50 6.16 0.94 11.65
C HIS A 50 5.91 1.94 10.53
N ALA A 51 5.06 2.94 10.78
CA ALA A 51 4.93 4.08 9.89
C ALA A 51 4.86 5.41 10.65
N VAL A 52 5.16 6.52 10.00
CA VAL A 52 5.04 7.87 10.57
C VAL A 52 4.23 8.74 9.63
N TYR A 53 3.13 9.29 10.14
CA TYR A 53 2.38 10.32 9.44
C TYR A 53 3.05 11.68 9.65
N VAL A 54 3.28 12.39 8.54
CA VAL A 54 3.85 13.74 8.49
C VAL A 54 2.85 14.67 7.80
N PRO A 55 2.43 15.76 8.43
CA PRO A 55 1.46 16.68 7.82
C PRO A 55 2.08 17.54 6.71
N ALA A 56 1.22 18.17 5.91
CA ALA A 56 1.60 19.26 5.02
C ALA A 56 2.20 20.44 5.82
N GLY A 57 3.04 21.23 5.15
CA GLY A 57 3.73 22.38 5.73
C GLY A 57 4.81 22.01 6.76
N SER A 58 5.27 20.76 6.77
CA SER A 58 6.27 20.23 7.69
C SER A 58 7.57 19.87 6.96
N SER A 59 8.53 19.35 7.70
CA SER A 59 9.70 18.68 7.18
C SER A 59 9.92 17.37 7.94
N PHE A 60 10.68 16.47 7.34
CA PHE A 60 11.12 15.27 8.01
C PHE A 60 12.58 14.94 7.68
N THR A 61 13.24 14.32 8.65
CA THR A 61 14.52 13.63 8.47
C THR A 61 14.31 12.17 8.81
N VAL A 62 14.74 11.25 7.93
CA VAL A 62 14.83 9.83 8.26
C VAL A 62 16.29 9.42 8.19
N THR A 63 16.83 8.94 9.31
CA THR A 63 18.19 8.38 9.40
C THR A 63 18.11 6.88 9.55
N ALA A 64 18.82 6.15 8.70
CA ALA A 64 18.85 4.70 8.72
C ALA A 64 19.74 4.18 9.85
N ASN A 65 19.20 3.34 10.74
CA ASN A 65 19.95 2.69 11.82
C ASN A 65 20.49 1.31 11.38
N SER A 66 19.83 0.70 10.40
CA SER A 66 20.26 -0.50 9.66
C SER A 66 20.05 -0.28 8.15
N PRO A 67 20.37 -1.24 7.25
CA PRO A 67 19.94 -1.15 5.86
C PRO A 67 18.41 -0.98 5.79
N LEU A 68 17.97 0.16 5.27
CA LEU A 68 16.59 0.62 5.36
C LEU A 68 15.97 0.75 3.97
N THR A 69 14.84 0.06 3.76
CA THR A 69 13.90 0.34 2.66
C THR A 69 12.77 1.19 3.22
N LEU A 70 12.61 2.40 2.70
CA LEU A 70 11.64 3.37 3.17
C LEU A 70 10.62 3.65 2.06
N GLY A 71 9.33 3.43 2.35
CA GLY A 71 8.23 3.92 1.51
C GLY A 71 7.90 5.37 1.87
N VAL A 72 7.90 6.26 0.88
CA VAL A 72 7.54 7.69 1.05
C VAL A 72 6.23 7.96 0.33
N CYS A 73 5.13 7.52 0.94
CA CYS A 73 3.78 7.64 0.39
C CYS A 73 3.29 9.08 0.59
N ASN A 74 2.78 9.77 -0.44
CA ASN A 74 2.41 11.17 -0.32
C ASN A 74 1.23 11.56 -1.21
N ALA A 75 0.39 12.48 -0.72
CA ALA A 75 -0.79 13.01 -1.40
C ALA A 75 -1.02 14.48 -0.99
N PRO A 76 -1.87 15.25 -1.68
CA PRO A 76 -2.22 16.60 -1.25
C PRO A 76 -2.71 16.61 0.22
N GLY A 77 -2.21 17.53 1.03
CA GLY A 77 -2.61 17.72 2.42
C GLY A 77 -3.13 19.14 2.63
N THR A 78 -4.19 19.30 3.41
CA THR A 78 -4.87 20.60 3.58
C THR A 78 -5.05 21.00 5.04
N SER A 79 -4.79 20.09 5.98
CA SER A 79 -5.03 20.31 7.40
C SER A 79 -3.72 20.46 8.20
N ASN A 80 -3.86 21.02 9.40
CA ASN A 80 -2.78 21.13 10.38
C ASN A 80 -2.75 19.91 11.35
N ARG A 81 -2.93 18.69 10.84
CA ARG A 81 -2.85 17.47 11.67
C ARG A 81 -1.45 17.35 12.31
N PRO A 82 -1.32 16.80 13.53
CA PRO A 82 0.00 16.58 14.12
C PRO A 82 0.71 15.40 13.45
N ALA A 83 2.04 15.45 13.40
CA ALA A 83 2.83 14.26 13.13
C ALA A 83 2.55 13.18 14.19
N ARG A 84 2.58 11.91 13.79
CA ARG A 84 2.39 10.79 14.73
C ARG A 84 3.04 9.51 14.24
N LEU A 85 3.45 8.68 15.19
CA LEU A 85 3.77 7.29 14.96
C LEU A 85 2.47 6.51 14.70
N ILE A 86 2.52 5.60 13.73
CA ILE A 86 1.56 4.53 13.53
C ILE A 86 2.31 3.24 13.84
N ALA A 87 2.09 2.71 15.05
CA ALA A 87 2.85 1.58 15.53
C ALA A 87 2.21 0.25 15.07
N PRO A 88 2.99 -0.84 14.96
CA PRO A 88 2.50 -2.15 14.52
C PRO A 88 1.24 -2.63 15.26
N GLN A 89 1.17 -2.38 16.57
CA GLN A 89 0.04 -2.80 17.41
C GLN A 89 -1.26 -2.03 17.16
N ASP A 90 -1.18 -0.88 16.48
CA ASP A 90 -2.33 -0.04 16.15
C ASP A 90 -2.87 -0.35 14.74
N MET A 91 -2.23 -1.27 14.00
CA MET A 91 -2.62 -1.63 12.63
C MET A 91 -3.47 -2.91 12.63
N ASP A 92 -4.66 -2.81 12.05
CA ASP A 92 -5.53 -3.96 11.86
C ASP A 92 -4.94 -4.92 10.82
N ARG A 93 -4.94 -6.21 11.17
CA ARG A 93 -4.55 -7.30 10.27
C ARG A 93 -5.71 -8.26 10.09
N GLU A 94 -5.90 -8.68 8.85
CA GLU A 94 -6.98 -9.59 8.49
C GLU A 94 -6.53 -10.56 7.40
N THR A 95 -7.10 -11.76 7.42
CA THR A 95 -7.00 -12.71 6.31
C THR A 95 -8.30 -12.65 5.53
N ARG A 96 -8.22 -12.36 4.24
CA ARG A 96 -9.37 -12.28 3.34
C ARG A 96 -9.32 -13.43 2.33
N GLY A 97 -10.50 -13.90 1.90
CA GLY A 97 -10.66 -14.93 0.88
C GLY A 97 -10.43 -16.37 1.37
N GLU A 98 -10.69 -17.33 0.50
CA GLU A 98 -10.57 -18.77 0.73
C GLU A 98 -9.84 -19.44 -0.46
N GLY A 99 -9.31 -20.65 -0.26
CA GLY A 99 -8.61 -21.40 -1.30
C GLY A 99 -7.45 -20.61 -1.95
N THR A 100 -7.45 -20.53 -3.29
CA THR A 100 -6.47 -19.78 -4.07
C THR A 100 -6.74 -18.26 -4.09
N ASN A 101 -7.68 -17.76 -3.28
CA ASN A 101 -7.98 -16.34 -3.14
C ASN A 101 -7.60 -15.79 -1.75
N VAL A 102 -6.92 -16.59 -0.91
CA VAL A 102 -6.44 -16.18 0.43
C VAL A 102 -5.36 -15.11 0.28
N ARG A 103 -5.47 -14.03 1.07
CA ARG A 103 -4.43 -13.01 1.25
C ARG A 103 -4.43 -12.46 2.67
N HIS A 104 -3.29 -11.92 3.10
CA HIS A 104 -3.12 -11.28 4.41
C HIS A 104 -2.95 -9.78 4.22
N VAL A 105 -3.86 -9.01 4.81
CA VAL A 105 -3.91 -7.54 4.68
C VAL A 105 -3.48 -6.91 5.99
N CYS A 106 -2.70 -5.83 5.91
CA CYS A 106 -2.40 -4.96 7.03
C CYS A 106 -2.76 -3.51 6.66
N ASN A 107 -3.73 -2.96 7.37
CA ASN A 107 -4.25 -1.62 7.15
C ASN A 107 -3.36 -0.60 7.89
N ILE A 108 -2.37 -0.02 7.18
CA ILE A 108 -1.39 0.92 7.76
C ILE A 108 -2.05 2.28 8.03
N LEU A 109 -2.80 2.80 7.07
CA LEU A 109 -3.52 4.07 7.17
C LEU A 109 -4.88 3.96 6.45
N PRO A 110 -5.87 3.26 7.04
CA PRO A 110 -7.20 3.08 6.45
C PRO A 110 -8.01 4.38 6.44
N ASP A 111 -9.14 4.40 5.70
CA ASP A 111 -10.03 5.56 5.63
C ASP A 111 -10.67 5.91 6.99
N THR A 112 -10.82 4.93 7.88
CA THR A 112 -11.24 5.10 9.28
C THR A 112 -10.21 5.80 10.17
N ALA A 113 -8.93 5.84 9.75
CA ALA A 113 -7.87 6.55 10.46
C ALA A 113 -7.74 8.00 9.99
N VAL A 114 -7.15 8.84 10.86
CA VAL A 114 -7.03 10.30 10.65
C VAL A 114 -5.92 10.61 9.64
N ALA A 115 -6.28 11.08 8.44
CA ALA A 115 -5.39 11.70 7.43
C ALA A 115 -6.22 12.59 6.48
N ASP A 116 -5.59 13.37 5.62
CA ASP A 116 -6.29 14.24 4.66
C ASP A 116 -6.76 13.49 3.43
N SER A 117 -5.86 12.79 2.74
CA SER A 117 -6.09 12.16 1.44
C SER A 117 -5.61 10.70 1.40
N LEU A 118 -4.50 10.40 2.06
CA LEU A 118 -3.78 9.13 1.98
C LEU A 118 -4.56 7.97 2.56
N LEU A 119 -4.59 6.89 1.79
CA LEU A 119 -4.86 5.53 2.24
C LEU A 119 -3.61 4.69 1.95
N VAL A 120 -3.18 3.89 2.93
CA VAL A 120 -2.00 3.04 2.81
C VAL A 120 -2.32 1.66 3.36
N VAL A 121 -2.06 0.63 2.57
CA VAL A 121 -2.30 -0.78 2.94
C VAL A 121 -1.19 -1.64 2.38
N GLU A 122 -0.83 -2.70 3.08
CA GLU A 122 0.04 -3.74 2.51
C GLU A 122 -0.68 -5.09 2.48
N VAL A 123 -0.34 -5.90 1.48
CA VAL A 123 -0.96 -7.21 1.27
C VAL A 123 0.11 -8.25 0.97
N ILE A 124 0.00 -9.42 1.58
CA ILE A 124 0.73 -10.63 1.22
C ILE A 124 -0.23 -11.60 0.54
N THR A 125 0.13 -12.02 -0.68
CA THR A 125 -0.56 -13.01 -1.49
C THR A 125 0.32 -14.26 -1.58
N PRO A 126 -0.06 -15.37 -0.93
CA PRO A 126 0.72 -16.62 -0.97
C PRO A 126 0.92 -17.13 -2.41
N GLY A 127 2.04 -17.82 -2.65
CA GLY A 127 2.35 -18.36 -3.97
C GLY A 127 1.27 -19.30 -4.51
N GLY A 128 0.77 -19.01 -5.71
CA GLY A 128 -0.35 -19.70 -6.34
C GLY A 128 -1.72 -19.04 -6.11
N ASN A 129 -1.77 -17.97 -5.32
CA ASN A 129 -3.01 -17.26 -5.02
C ASN A 129 -3.21 -16.01 -5.88
N TRP A 130 -4.45 -15.52 -5.87
CA TRP A 130 -4.86 -14.25 -6.44
C TRP A 130 -5.32 -13.29 -5.35
N SER A 131 -5.09 -12.00 -5.60
CA SER A 131 -5.46 -10.88 -4.74
C SER A 131 -5.85 -9.67 -5.59
N SER A 132 -6.33 -8.62 -4.93
CA SER A 132 -7.20 -7.61 -5.57
C SER A 132 -8.30 -8.29 -6.42
N TYR A 133 -8.81 -9.41 -5.89
CA TYR A 133 -9.69 -10.37 -6.56
C TYR A 133 -10.87 -10.78 -5.63
N PRO A 134 -12.14 -10.79 -6.08
CA PRO A 134 -12.61 -10.46 -7.44
C PRO A 134 -12.17 -9.07 -7.90
N PRO A 135 -11.93 -8.88 -9.22
CA PRO A 135 -11.42 -7.62 -9.74
C PRO A 135 -12.34 -6.47 -9.34
N HIS A 136 -11.77 -5.36 -8.87
CA HIS A 136 -12.53 -4.19 -8.45
C HIS A 136 -11.88 -2.92 -8.97
N ARG A 137 -12.64 -1.82 -8.99
CA ARG A 137 -12.19 -0.50 -9.42
C ARG A 137 -12.70 0.62 -8.51
N HIS A 138 -11.98 1.73 -8.46
CA HIS A 138 -12.32 2.96 -7.75
C HIS A 138 -11.80 4.16 -8.55
N ASP A 139 -12.40 4.41 -9.71
CA ASP A 139 -11.93 5.34 -10.74
C ASP A 139 -12.98 6.38 -11.16
N THR A 140 -14.10 6.45 -10.44
CA THR A 140 -15.22 7.35 -10.71
C THR A 140 -15.73 7.96 -9.42
N ASP A 141 -15.94 9.28 -9.43
CA ASP A 141 -16.49 10.03 -8.29
C ASP A 141 -18.02 9.96 -8.30
N ASP A 142 -18.58 8.85 -7.82
CA ASP A 142 -20.03 8.56 -7.77
C ASP A 142 -20.43 7.95 -6.41
N LEU A 143 -20.01 8.60 -5.31
CA LEU A 143 -20.36 8.15 -3.96
C LEU A 143 -21.90 8.16 -3.75
N PRO A 144 -22.46 7.15 -3.05
CA PRO A 144 -21.77 6.12 -2.27
C PRO A 144 -21.37 4.86 -3.07
N LYS A 145 -21.56 4.82 -4.40
CA LYS A 145 -21.31 3.59 -5.18
C LYS A 145 -19.83 3.36 -5.43
N GLN A 146 -19.09 4.42 -5.68
CA GLN A 146 -17.69 4.35 -6.04
C GLN A 146 -16.99 5.67 -5.69
N SER A 147 -15.76 5.55 -5.20
CA SER A 147 -14.82 6.64 -5.00
C SER A 147 -13.86 6.73 -6.19
N ASN A 148 -13.31 7.92 -6.45
CA ASN A 148 -12.21 8.09 -7.40
C ASN A 148 -10.89 8.14 -6.63
N LEU A 149 -10.12 7.05 -6.69
CA LEU A 149 -8.84 6.87 -6.02
C LEU A 149 -7.80 6.38 -7.02
N GLU A 150 -6.77 7.18 -7.27
CA GLU A 150 -5.56 6.69 -7.94
C GLU A 150 -4.88 5.67 -7.02
N GLU A 151 -4.25 4.62 -7.58
CA GLU A 151 -3.54 3.62 -6.78
C GLU A 151 -2.19 3.24 -7.38
N THR A 152 -1.18 3.06 -6.52
CA THR A 152 0.11 2.48 -6.88
C THR A 152 0.36 1.18 -6.13
N TYR A 153 1.08 0.23 -6.74
CA TYR A 153 1.48 -1.05 -6.16
C TYR A 153 2.99 -1.19 -6.20
N TYR A 154 3.68 -1.17 -5.06
CA TYR A 154 5.10 -1.52 -4.97
C TYR A 154 5.26 -2.98 -4.57
N HIS A 155 5.83 -3.80 -5.45
CA HIS A 155 5.86 -5.26 -5.31
C HIS A 155 7.16 -5.78 -4.73
N ARG A 156 7.08 -6.87 -3.97
CA ARG A 156 8.21 -7.70 -3.54
C ARG A 156 7.87 -9.16 -3.70
N LEU A 157 8.86 -9.98 -4.08
CA LEU A 157 8.73 -11.42 -4.23
C LEU A 157 9.61 -12.19 -3.24
N ASN A 158 9.14 -13.37 -2.85
CA ASN A 158 9.94 -14.35 -2.13
C ASN A 158 9.73 -15.77 -2.70
N PRO A 159 10.77 -16.41 -3.28
CA PRO A 159 12.11 -15.89 -3.54
C PRO A 159 12.15 -14.71 -4.53
N SER A 160 13.14 -13.81 -4.41
CA SER A 160 13.15 -12.51 -5.10
C SER A 160 13.38 -12.57 -6.62
N GLN A 161 13.82 -13.70 -7.17
CA GLN A 161 13.94 -13.90 -8.62
C GLN A 161 12.60 -14.25 -9.30
N GLY A 162 11.51 -14.31 -8.53
CA GLY A 162 10.17 -14.56 -9.04
C GLY A 162 9.60 -13.38 -9.83
N PHE A 163 8.35 -13.56 -10.24
CA PHE A 163 7.54 -12.51 -10.87
C PHE A 163 6.09 -12.65 -10.40
N ALA A 164 5.27 -11.63 -10.62
CA ALA A 164 3.82 -11.68 -10.50
C ALA A 164 3.16 -11.21 -11.79
N PHE A 165 1.90 -11.61 -12.00
CA PHE A 165 1.07 -11.03 -13.06
C PHE A 165 0.14 -9.99 -12.47
N GLN A 166 0.13 -8.79 -13.05
CA GLN A 166 -0.90 -7.80 -12.78
C GLN A 166 -1.56 -7.41 -14.10
N ARG A 167 -2.89 -7.37 -14.10
CA ARG A 167 -3.66 -6.90 -15.26
C ARG A 167 -4.41 -5.64 -14.87
N VAL A 168 -4.34 -4.58 -15.67
CA VAL A 168 -5.15 -3.36 -15.47
C VAL A 168 -6.04 -3.17 -16.68
N TYR A 169 -7.37 -3.19 -16.48
CA TYR A 169 -8.33 -3.16 -17.58
C TYR A 169 -9.65 -2.44 -17.28
N THR A 170 -10.31 -1.89 -18.30
CA THR A 170 -11.66 -1.29 -18.22
C THR A 170 -12.72 -2.19 -18.85
N ASP A 171 -14.01 -1.94 -18.56
CA ASP A 171 -15.13 -2.70 -19.16
C ASP A 171 -15.05 -2.73 -20.69
N ASP A 172 -14.79 -1.56 -21.29
CA ASP A 172 -14.71 -1.36 -22.74
C ASP A 172 -13.37 -1.79 -23.35
N ARG A 173 -12.42 -2.25 -22.52
CA ARG A 173 -11.06 -2.65 -22.91
C ARG A 173 -10.27 -1.56 -23.63
N SER A 174 -10.66 -0.28 -23.48
CA SER A 174 -9.85 0.85 -23.95
C SER A 174 -8.51 0.95 -23.22
N LEU A 175 -8.45 0.42 -21.99
CA LEU A 175 -7.25 0.01 -21.29
C LEU A 175 -7.37 -1.49 -21.01
N ASP A 176 -6.34 -2.27 -21.37
CA ASP A 176 -6.25 -3.70 -21.06
C ASP A 176 -4.78 -4.16 -21.17
N GLU A 177 -4.01 -3.92 -20.11
CA GLU A 177 -2.59 -4.23 -20.07
C GLU A 177 -2.32 -5.35 -19.07
N THR A 178 -1.55 -6.35 -19.48
CA THR A 178 -1.05 -7.40 -18.59
C THR A 178 0.46 -7.29 -18.49
N MET A 179 0.96 -7.19 -17.26
CA MET A 179 2.37 -7.00 -16.96
C MET A 179 2.90 -8.20 -16.17
N SER A 180 4.12 -8.62 -16.50
CA SER A 180 4.96 -9.40 -15.58
C SER A 180 5.74 -8.41 -14.71
N VAL A 181 5.59 -8.53 -13.40
CA VAL A 181 6.14 -7.61 -12.41
C VAL A 181 7.22 -8.33 -11.60
N GLU A 182 8.42 -7.75 -11.48
CA GLU A 182 9.57 -8.32 -10.75
C GLU A 182 9.74 -7.70 -9.35
N ASP A 183 10.72 -8.18 -8.57
CA ASP A 183 10.96 -7.71 -7.19
C ASP A 183 11.42 -6.24 -7.20
N GLY A 184 10.66 -5.39 -6.53
CA GLY A 184 10.92 -3.95 -6.44
C GLY A 184 10.21 -3.10 -7.50
N ASP A 185 9.48 -3.71 -8.43
CA ASP A 185 8.74 -2.98 -9.45
C ASP A 185 7.49 -2.28 -8.90
N VAL A 186 7.09 -1.20 -9.60
CA VAL A 186 5.89 -0.43 -9.29
C VAL A 186 4.92 -0.45 -10.47
N VAL A 187 3.64 -0.74 -10.20
CA VAL A 187 2.55 -0.56 -11.15
C VAL A 187 1.66 0.59 -10.71
N MET A 188 1.27 1.43 -11.68
CA MET A 188 0.30 2.51 -11.47
C MET A 188 -1.04 2.10 -12.05
N VAL A 189 -2.11 2.31 -11.28
CA VAL A 189 -3.49 2.02 -11.67
C VAL A 189 -4.25 3.35 -11.77
N PRO A 190 -4.30 3.96 -12.98
CA PRO A 190 -5.00 5.23 -13.16
C PRO A 190 -6.52 5.06 -13.27
N LYS A 191 -6.99 3.86 -13.66
CA LYS A 191 -8.41 3.48 -13.76
C LYS A 191 -8.55 1.98 -13.98
N GLY A 192 -9.77 1.47 -13.86
CA GLY A 192 -10.14 0.09 -14.20
C GLY A 192 -9.85 -0.92 -13.09
N TYR A 193 -10.16 -2.18 -13.42
CA TYR A 193 -9.93 -3.32 -12.56
C TYR A 193 -8.48 -3.75 -12.59
N HIS A 194 -7.95 -4.19 -11.45
CA HIS A 194 -6.51 -4.38 -11.28
C HIS A 194 -6.12 -5.63 -10.46
N PRO A 195 -6.57 -6.84 -10.86
CA PRO A 195 -6.24 -8.07 -10.14
C PRO A 195 -4.76 -8.43 -10.23
N VAL A 196 -4.26 -9.13 -9.20
CA VAL A 196 -2.88 -9.58 -9.10
C VAL A 196 -2.82 -11.08 -8.84
N GLY A 197 -1.96 -11.79 -9.57
CA GLY A 197 -1.75 -13.23 -9.47
C GLY A 197 -0.31 -13.56 -9.10
N ALA A 198 -0.14 -14.26 -7.98
CA ALA A 198 1.15 -14.80 -7.55
C ALA A 198 1.36 -16.19 -8.15
N PRO A 199 2.43 -16.43 -8.94
CA PRO A 199 2.74 -17.76 -9.44
C PRO A 199 3.04 -18.74 -8.30
N HIS A 200 2.82 -20.03 -8.56
CA HIS A 200 3.15 -21.08 -7.59
C HIS A 200 4.64 -21.02 -7.20
N GLY A 201 4.89 -21.05 -5.89
CA GLY A 201 6.25 -21.04 -5.32
C GLY A 201 6.87 -19.66 -5.09
N TYR A 202 6.15 -18.57 -5.41
CA TYR A 202 6.59 -17.20 -5.16
C TYR A 202 5.53 -16.45 -4.35
N ASP A 203 5.82 -16.22 -3.07
CA ASP A 203 4.98 -15.33 -2.26
C ASP A 203 5.15 -13.91 -2.76
N LEU A 204 4.02 -13.21 -2.86
CA LEU A 204 3.94 -11.85 -3.35
C LEU A 204 3.57 -10.91 -2.21
N TYR A 205 4.28 -9.80 -2.10
CA TYR A 205 3.91 -8.66 -1.27
C TYR A 205 3.66 -7.45 -2.15
N TYR A 206 2.72 -6.61 -1.78
CA TYR A 206 2.67 -5.25 -2.30
C TYR A 206 2.25 -4.22 -1.26
N LEU A 207 2.85 -3.02 -1.36
CA LEU A 207 2.46 -1.82 -0.63
C LEU A 207 1.63 -0.92 -1.55
N ASN A 208 0.39 -0.65 -1.17
CA ASN A 208 -0.50 0.26 -1.87
C ASN A 208 -0.51 1.65 -1.26
N VAL A 209 -0.61 2.62 -2.15
CA VAL A 209 -0.89 4.03 -1.80
C VAL A 209 -2.05 4.47 -2.67
N MET A 210 -3.10 4.97 -2.02
CA MET A 210 -4.24 5.56 -2.69
C MET A 210 -4.51 6.98 -2.20
N ALA A 211 -5.03 7.81 -3.09
CA ALA A 211 -5.58 9.12 -2.78
C ALA A 211 -6.53 9.58 -3.88
N GLY A 212 -7.43 10.48 -3.53
CA GLY A 212 -8.40 11.05 -4.46
C GLY A 212 -9.11 12.27 -3.88
N PRO A 213 -10.09 12.85 -4.61
CA PRO A 213 -10.83 14.03 -4.16
C PRO A 213 -11.58 13.82 -2.84
N THR A 214 -12.06 12.60 -2.62
CA THR A 214 -12.75 12.19 -1.39
C THR A 214 -12.04 10.99 -0.79
N ARG A 215 -11.69 11.08 0.50
CA ARG A 215 -10.98 10.03 1.22
C ARG A 215 -11.94 8.98 1.79
N GLU A 216 -12.50 8.16 0.90
CA GLU A 216 -13.35 7.01 1.24
C GLU A 216 -13.00 5.86 0.32
N TRP A 217 -12.79 4.64 0.85
CA TRP A 217 -12.52 3.47 0.01
C TRP A 217 -13.83 2.78 -0.38
N GLN A 218 -14.47 3.29 -1.42
CA GLN A 218 -15.66 2.69 -2.04
C GLN A 218 -15.30 2.18 -3.44
N PHE A 219 -15.43 0.88 -3.66
CA PHE A 219 -15.08 0.23 -4.92
C PHE A 219 -16.26 -0.51 -5.55
N HIS A 220 -16.18 -0.70 -6.86
CA HIS A 220 -17.12 -1.47 -7.65
C HIS A 220 -16.43 -2.75 -8.14
N ASN A 221 -17.01 -3.91 -7.89
CA ASN A 221 -16.51 -5.18 -8.41
C ASN A 221 -16.87 -5.32 -9.89
N ASP A 222 -16.08 -6.08 -10.63
CA ASP A 222 -16.40 -6.48 -11.99
C ASP A 222 -17.66 -7.39 -11.96
N PRO A 223 -18.79 -6.98 -12.58
CA PRO A 223 -20.04 -7.74 -12.55
C PRO A 223 -19.91 -9.17 -13.08
N ASP A 224 -18.98 -9.42 -14.01
CA ASP A 224 -18.75 -10.77 -14.56
C ASP A 224 -18.09 -11.72 -13.55
N HIS A 225 -17.58 -11.17 -12.43
CA HIS A 225 -16.83 -11.89 -11.40
C HIS A 225 -17.47 -11.81 -10.01
N GLU A 226 -18.57 -11.06 -9.84
CA GLU A 226 -19.28 -10.90 -8.56
C GLU A 226 -19.78 -12.22 -7.96
N TRP A 227 -20.12 -13.20 -8.81
CA TRP A 227 -20.59 -14.52 -8.37
C TRP A 227 -19.63 -15.26 -7.42
N ILE A 228 -18.35 -14.89 -7.43
CA ILE A 228 -17.29 -15.45 -6.57
C ILE A 228 -17.47 -15.00 -5.11
N ILE A 229 -18.09 -13.84 -4.88
CA ILE A 229 -18.39 -13.34 -3.53
C ILE A 229 -19.51 -14.17 -2.91
N ASP A 230 -20.55 -14.46 -3.68
CA ASP A 230 -21.72 -15.20 -3.22
C ASP A 230 -21.45 -16.71 -3.10
N ASN A 231 -20.54 -17.25 -3.92
CA ASN A 231 -20.17 -18.67 -3.96
C ASN A 231 -18.64 -18.82 -3.96
N PRO A 232 -17.96 -18.60 -2.83
CA PRO A 232 -16.53 -18.86 -2.72
C PRO A 232 -16.24 -20.35 -2.99
N ALA A 233 -15.26 -20.62 -3.85
CA ALA A 233 -14.86 -21.96 -4.28
C ALA A 233 -13.96 -22.68 -3.27
#